data_AF-A0A2S9FRN3-F1
#
_entry.id   AF-A0A2S9FRN3-F1
#
_cell.length_a   1.000
_cell.length_b   1.000
_cell.length_c   1.000
_cell.angle_alpha   90.00
_cell.angle_beta   90.00
_cell.angle_gamma   90.00
#
_symmetry.space_group_name_H-M   'P 1'
#
loop_
_entity.id
_entity.type
_entity.pdbx_description
1 polymer ?
#
loop_
_entity_poly.entity_id
_entity_poly.type
_entity_poly.pdbx_seq_one_letter_code
_entity_poly.pdbx_strand_id
1 'polypeptide(L)'
;FDPNIRPALITDADAARSRIDRLLERADVVKASSEDLHWIDPTRTPEQIAEAWRDLGPSIVVVTFGGDGAVAMCAGGTVRVPAGNVEVVDTVGA
;
A
#
# COMPACT_ATOMS: atom_id res chain seq x y z
N PHE A 1 7.06 -6.72 0.34
CA PHE A 1 5.73 -7.35 0.22
C PHE A 1 4.79 -6.39 -0.48
N ASP A 2 3.96 -6.90 -1.38
CA ASP A 2 2.91 -6.14 -2.09
C ASP A 2 1.61 -6.94 -2.00
N PRO A 3 0.55 -6.42 -1.35
CA PRO A 3 -0.70 -7.16 -1.18
C PRO A 3 -1.47 -7.29 -2.50
N ASN A 4 -1.29 -6.36 -3.45
CA ASN A 4 -1.90 -6.32 -4.78
C ASN A 4 -3.35 -6.83 -4.80
N ILE A 5 -4.22 -6.19 -4.02
CA ILE A 5 -5.52 -6.72 -3.63
C ILE A 5 -6.43 -6.79 -4.85
N ARG A 6 -7.08 -7.94 -5.02
CA ARG A 6 -8.10 -8.18 -6.05
C ARG A 6 -9.39 -8.62 -5.36
N PRO A 7 -10.27 -7.68 -4.95
CA PRO A 7 -11.46 -8.00 -4.18
C PRO A 7 -12.34 -9.08 -4.82
N ALA A 8 -12.43 -9.11 -6.15
CA ALA A 8 -13.18 -10.13 -6.89
C ALA A 8 -12.66 -11.57 -6.70
N LEU A 9 -11.43 -11.75 -6.23
CA LEU A 9 -10.81 -13.05 -5.95
C LEU A 9 -10.79 -13.40 -4.45
N ILE A 10 -11.30 -12.51 -3.59
CA ILE A 10 -11.30 -12.70 -2.14
C ILE A 10 -12.68 -13.16 -1.69
N THR A 11 -12.76 -14.40 -1.22
CA THR A 11 -14.00 -14.99 -0.69
C THR A 11 -14.20 -14.74 0.81
N ASP A 12 -13.12 -14.51 1.55
CA ASP A 12 -13.10 -14.21 2.98
C ASP A 12 -12.17 -13.02 3.24
N ALA A 13 -12.77 -11.86 3.53
CA ALA A 13 -12.05 -10.62 3.74
C ALA A 13 -11.22 -10.63 5.04
N ASP A 14 -11.74 -11.25 6.10
CA ASP A 14 -11.07 -11.23 7.41
C ASP A 14 -9.87 -12.19 7.42
N ALA A 15 -9.99 -13.34 6.75
CA ALA A 15 -8.86 -14.22 6.51
C ALA A 15 -7.78 -13.56 5.66
N ALA A 16 -8.18 -12.77 4.64
CA ALA A 16 -7.26 -12.02 3.80
C ALA A 16 -6.52 -10.92 4.60
N ARG A 17 -7.23 -10.10 5.39
CA ARG A 17 -6.62 -9.09 6.27
C ARG A 17 -5.65 -9.72 7.27
N SER A 18 -6.08 -10.78 7.95
CA SER A 18 -5.23 -11.51 8.91
C SER A 18 -3.96 -12.09 8.25
N ARG A 19 -4.05 -12.48 6.97
CA ARG A 19 -2.89 -12.95 6.21
C ARG A 19 -1.95 -11.80 5.86
N ILE A 20 -2.49 -10.63 5.51
CA ILE A 20 -1.72 -9.42 5.23
C ILE A 20 -0.94 -9.02 6.48
N ASP A 21 -1.57 -8.96 7.66
CA ASP A 21 -0.90 -8.60 8.92
C ASP A 21 0.33 -9.49 9.20
N ARG A 22 0.18 -10.81 9.07
CA ARG A 22 1.30 -11.75 9.24
C ARG A 22 2.42 -11.59 8.20
N LEU A 23 2.11 -11.08 7.01
CA LEU A 23 3.11 -10.82 5.98
C LEU A 23 3.81 -9.48 6.21
N LEU A 24 3.12 -8.49 6.76
CA LEU A 24 3.70 -7.20 7.16
C LEU A 24 4.78 -7.39 8.22
N GLU A 25 4.52 -8.18 9.27
CA GLU A 25 5.48 -8.49 10.35
C GLU A 25 6.80 -9.10 9.85
N ARG A 26 6.82 -9.66 8.64
CA ARG A 26 7.96 -10.37 8.07
C ARG A 26 8.60 -9.64 6.89
N ALA A 27 8.09 -8.48 6.51
CA ALA A 27 8.55 -7.72 5.35
C ALA A 27 9.35 -6.50 5.79
N ASP A 28 10.56 -6.32 5.25
CA ASP A 28 11.35 -5.11 5.51
C ASP A 28 10.83 -3.90 4.72
N VAL A 29 10.29 -4.15 3.53
CA VAL A 29 9.76 -3.13 2.61
C VAL A 29 8.38 -3.55 2.13
N VAL A 30 7.42 -2.64 2.20
CA VAL A 30 6.05 -2.83 1.73
C VAL A 30 5.70 -1.79 0.67
N LYS A 31 5.03 -2.20 -0.40
CA LYS A 31 4.38 -1.32 -1.37
C LYS A 31 2.90 -1.66 -1.39
N ALA A 32 2.03 -0.66 -1.40
CA ALA A 32 0.60 -0.83 -1.63
C ALA A 32 0.06 0.35 -2.45
N SER A 33 -1.03 0.14 -3.18
CA SER A 33 -1.74 1.26 -3.80
C SER A 33 -2.69 1.94 -2.81
N SER A 34 -3.13 3.16 -3.12
CA SER A 34 -4.18 3.83 -2.36
C SER A 34 -5.47 3.02 -2.32
N GLU A 35 -5.76 2.27 -3.39
CA GLU A 35 -6.90 1.38 -3.55
C GLU A 35 -6.78 0.13 -2.67
N ASP A 36 -5.58 -0.46 -2.58
CA ASP A 36 -5.30 -1.56 -1.66
C ASP A 36 -5.58 -1.12 -0.22
N LEU A 37 -5.06 0.04 0.17
CA LEU A 37 -5.22 0.57 1.53
C LEU A 37 -6.67 0.98 1.81
N HIS A 38 -7.38 1.52 0.82
CA HIS A 38 -8.82 1.79 0.95
C HIS A 38 -9.64 0.52 1.16
N TRP A 39 -9.26 -0.61 0.54
CA TRP A 39 -9.91 -1.90 0.80
C TRP A 39 -9.63 -2.44 2.21
N ILE A 40 -8.43 -2.18 2.74
CA ILE A 40 -8.04 -2.57 4.10
C ILE A 40 -8.91 -1.87 5.13
N ASP A 41 -8.97 -0.53 5.06
CA ASP A 41 -9.79 0.29 5.94
C ASP A 41 -10.26 1.55 5.20
N PRO A 42 -11.52 1.60 4.72
CA PRO A 42 -12.03 2.74 3.98
C PRO A 42 -12.26 3.99 4.85
N THR A 43 -12.14 3.89 6.18
CA THR A 43 -12.37 4.98 7.12
C THR A 43 -11.11 5.79 7.43
N ARG A 44 -9.94 5.30 7.00
CA ARG A 44 -8.64 5.92 7.20
C ARG A 44 -8.04 6.38 5.88
N THR A 45 -7.19 7.40 5.95
CA THR A 45 -6.40 7.79 4.77
C THR A 45 -5.33 6.73 4.47
N PRO A 46 -4.90 6.58 3.21
CA PRO A 46 -3.80 5.67 2.86
C PRO A 46 -2.55 5.92 3.71
N GLU A 47 -2.22 7.17 3.99
CA GLU A 47 -1.09 7.53 4.87
C GLU A 47 -1.26 7.05 6.31
N GLN A 48 -2.47 7.13 6.88
CA GLN A 48 -2.72 6.64 8.24
C GLN A 48 -2.55 5.12 8.34
N ILE A 49 -2.96 4.39 7.31
CA ILE A 49 -2.81 2.94 7.25
C ILE A 49 -1.33 2.58 7.04
N ALA A 50 -0.63 3.28 6.15
CA ALA A 50 0.79 3.07 5.90
C ALA A 50 1.66 3.33 7.14
N GLU A 51 1.36 4.38 7.92
CA GLU A 51 2.04 4.65 9.20
C GLU A 51 1.80 3.50 10.19
N ALA A 52 0.54 3.06 10.33
CA ALA A 52 0.20 1.92 11.19
C ALA A 52 0.91 0.63 10.74
N TRP A 53 1.01 0.39 9.42
CA TRP A 53 1.73 -0.76 8.87
C TRP A 53 3.22 -0.69 9.17
N ARG A 54 3.86 0.47 9.05
CA ARG A 54 5.28 0.64 9.41
C ARG A 54 5.54 0.24 10.87
N ASP A 55 4.63 0.60 11.76
CA ASP A 55 4.74 0.30 13.19
C ASP A 55 4.56 -1.20 13.50
N LEU A 56 4.09 -2.02 12.55
CA LEU A 56 3.97 -3.48 12.69
C LEU A 56 5.26 -4.24 12.32
N GLY A 57 6.20 -3.63 11.59
CA GLY A 57 7.43 -4.34 11.20
C GLY A 57 8.27 -3.71 10.08
N PRO A 58 7.68 -3.35 8.92
CA PRO A 58 8.42 -2.82 7.78
C PRO A 58 9.19 -1.56 8.12
N SER A 59 10.47 -1.54 7.75
CA SER A 59 11.30 -0.34 7.85
C SER A 59 10.92 0.74 6.83
N ILE A 60 10.28 0.33 5.71
CA ILE A 60 9.80 1.22 4.66
C ILE A 60 8.40 0.79 4.21
N VAL A 61 7.48 1.75 4.11
CA VAL A 61 6.18 1.57 3.44
C VAL A 61 6.03 2.61 2.32
N VAL A 62 5.69 2.15 1.13
CA VAL A 62 5.44 2.97 -0.06
C VAL A 62 3.97 2.88 -0.44
N VAL A 63 3.33 4.03 -0.63
CA VAL A 63 1.96 4.15 -1.12
C VAL A 63 1.97 4.81 -2.50
N THR A 64 1.37 4.17 -3.50
CA THR A 64 1.19 4.73 -4.84
C THR A 64 -0.23 5.23 -5.05
N PHE A 65 -0.36 6.40 -5.68
CA PHE A 65 -1.63 7.11 -5.95
C PHE A 65 -1.89 7.21 -7.46
N GLY A 66 -1.49 6.20 -8.23
CA GLY A 66 -1.57 6.23 -9.69
C GLY A 66 -0.86 7.44 -10.29
N GLY A 67 -1.60 8.26 -11.04
CA GLY A 67 -1.09 9.47 -11.70
C GLY A 67 -0.66 10.60 -10.74
N ASP A 68 -0.98 10.49 -9.45
CA ASP A 68 -0.59 11.49 -8.45
C ASP A 68 0.77 11.20 -7.79
N GLY A 69 1.41 10.09 -8.18
CA GLY A 69 2.76 9.72 -7.74
C GLY A 69 2.75 8.79 -6.53
N ALA A 70 3.69 8.99 -5.61
CA ALA A 70 3.89 8.10 -4.48
C ALA A 70 4.37 8.84 -3.21
N VAL A 71 4.08 8.23 -2.07
CA VAL A 71 4.63 8.58 -0.75
C VAL A 71 5.46 7.40 -0.26
N ALA A 72 6.67 7.64 0.24
CA ALA A 72 7.43 6.65 1.00
C ALA A 72 7.63 7.14 2.44
N MET A 73 7.46 6.24 3.40
CA MET A 73 7.60 6.48 4.83
C MET A 73 8.64 5.53 5.42
N CYS A 74 9.56 6.07 6.21
CA CYS A 74 10.55 5.29 6.97
C CYS A 74 10.94 6.04 8.25
N ALA A 75 11.83 5.45 9.07
CA ALA A 75 12.33 6.09 10.29
C ALA A 75 13.02 7.45 10.04
N GLY A 76 13.54 7.68 8.83
CA GLY A 76 14.14 8.97 8.42
C GLY A 76 13.14 10.05 8.03
N GLY A 77 11.85 9.73 7.99
CA GLY A 77 10.77 10.64 7.63
C GLY A 77 9.98 10.20 6.41
N THR A 78 9.26 11.15 5.82
CA THR A 78 8.32 10.93 4.71
C THR A 78 8.75 11.73 3.48
N VAL A 79 8.80 11.07 2.32
CA VAL A 79 9.08 11.70 1.03
C VAL A 79 7.91 11.51 0.07
N ARG A 80 7.57 12.57 -0.66
CA ARG A 80 6.59 12.57 -1.75
C ARG A 80 7.31 12.70 -3.08
N VAL A 81 6.98 11.84 -4.02
CA VAL A 81 7.53 11.82 -5.38
C VAL A 81 6.37 11.96 -6.36
N PRO A 82 6.34 12.99 -7.22
CA PRO A 82 5.30 13.13 -8.24
C PRO A 82 5.41 12.00 -9.27
N ALA A 83 4.30 11.62 -9.89
CA ALA A 83 4.35 10.70 -11.02
C ALA A 83 5.13 11.31 -12.19
N GLY A 84 5.82 10.47 -12.96
CA GLY A 84 6.32 10.88 -14.27
C GLY A 84 5.15 11.25 -15.17
N ASN A 85 5.33 12.22 -16.06
CA ASN A 85 4.33 12.54 -17.08
C ASN A 85 4.24 11.37 -18.06
N VAL A 86 3.21 10.53 -17.95
CA VAL A 86 2.97 9.41 -18.86
C VAL A 86 1.57 9.55 -19.47
N GLU A 87 1.50 9.44 -20.79
CA GLU A 87 0.23 9.21 -21.48
C GLU A 87 -0.21 7.78 -21.13
N VAL A 88 -1.32 7.65 -20.41
CA VAL A 88 -1.80 6.34 -19.94
C VAL A 88 -2.41 5.58 -21.10
N VAL A 89 -1.67 4.60 -21.63
CA VAL A 89 -2.14 3.70 -22.70
C VAL A 89 -2.73 2.41 -22.13
N ASP A 90 -2.22 1.93 -20.98
CA ASP A 90 -2.73 0.79 -20.20
C ASP A 90 -2.29 0.95 -18.72
N THR A 91 -3.14 0.53 -17.76
CA THR A 91 -2.89 0.66 -16.30
C THR A 91 -2.58 -0.65 -15.61
N VAL A 92 -2.56 -1.78 -16.34
CA VAL A 92 -2.22 -3.09 -15.74
C VAL A 92 -0.71 -3.13 -15.42
N GLY A 93 -0.38 -3.07 -14.12
CA GLY A 93 1.00 -3.24 -13.62
C GLY A 93 1.74 -1.95 -13.27
N ALA A 94 1.06 -0.80 -13.23
CA ALA A 94 1.62 0.48 -12.78
C ALA A 94 1.75 0.60 -11.24
#